data_AF-A0A6M8FE97-F1
#
_entry.id   AF-A0A6M8FE97-F1
#
_cell.length_a   1.000
_cell.length_b   1.000
_cell.length_c   1.000
_cell.angle_alpha   90.00
_cell.angle_beta   90.00
_cell.angle_gamma   90.00
#
_symmetry.space_group_name_H-M   'P 1'
#
loop_
_entity.id
_entity.type
_entity.pdbx_description
1 polymer ?
#
loop_
_entity_poly.entity_id
_entity_poly.type
_entity_poly.pdbx_seq_one_letter_code
_entity_poly.pdbx_strand_id
1 'polypeptide(L)'
;MNKTLWLPLMWLAAPLALADCAYRALAIEPRGGEYAALYGGAGERVQVEFHNFKRDGEVDSFPEPPMVLSQGTASCTVEGGIWLRRAVFLDRREQRLLVQSFSGSSGELLVYDTRTCAELARLELPEASWALEGDSLVLGRQCSSGELSSCAQRQVHTLNAQCLPE
;
A
#
# COMPACT_ATOMS: atom_id res chain seq x y z
N MET A 1 -56.73 20.32 33.41
CA MET A 1 -56.41 19.06 32.71
C MET A 1 -55.12 19.27 31.93
N ASN A 2 -54.01 18.73 32.43
CA ASN A 2 -52.66 18.88 31.87
C ASN A 2 -52.51 18.07 30.58
N LYS A 3 -52.02 18.69 29.51
CA LYS A 3 -51.58 17.99 28.29
C LYS A 3 -50.06 17.90 28.30
N THR A 4 -49.55 16.71 28.62
CA THR A 4 -48.12 16.39 28.56
C THR A 4 -47.72 16.18 27.10
N LEU A 5 -46.88 17.06 26.57
CA LEU A 5 -46.24 16.92 25.26
C LEU A 5 -45.09 15.90 25.38
N TRP A 6 -45.22 14.79 24.66
CA TRP A 6 -44.14 13.83 24.44
C TRP A 6 -43.40 14.24 23.17
N LEU A 7 -42.16 14.73 23.30
CA LEU A 7 -41.23 14.81 22.17
C LEU A 7 -40.59 13.44 21.96
N PRO A 8 -40.68 12.83 20.77
CA PRO A 8 -39.93 11.64 20.47
C PRO A 8 -38.46 12.03 20.28
N LEU A 9 -37.59 11.40 21.08
CA LEU A 9 -36.15 11.50 20.95
C LEU A 9 -35.75 10.76 19.66
N MET A 10 -35.62 11.50 18.55
CA MET A 10 -35.09 10.99 17.30
C MET A 10 -33.61 10.63 17.52
N TRP A 11 -33.33 9.35 17.70
CA TRP A 11 -31.97 8.81 17.61
C TRP A 11 -31.49 8.97 16.17
N LEU A 12 -30.66 10.00 15.92
CA LEU A 12 -29.84 10.11 14.72
C LEU A 12 -28.82 8.98 14.76
N ALA A 13 -29.16 7.83 14.17
CA ALA A 13 -28.17 6.84 13.80
C ALA A 13 -27.26 7.47 12.73
N ALA A 14 -26.11 8.00 13.14
CA ALA A 14 -25.06 8.36 12.20
C ALA A 14 -24.71 7.09 11.42
N PRO A 15 -24.71 7.10 10.08
CA PRO A 15 -24.21 5.98 9.33
C PRO A 15 -22.75 5.78 9.75
N LEU A 16 -22.45 4.61 10.34
CA LEU A 16 -21.09 4.12 10.44
C LEU A 16 -20.60 4.03 9.00
N ALA A 17 -19.86 5.04 8.56
CA ALA A 17 -19.03 4.92 7.39
C ALA A 17 -18.05 3.80 7.73
N LEU A 18 -18.36 2.57 7.30
CA LEU A 18 -17.37 1.52 7.16
C LEU A 18 -16.23 2.19 6.41
N ALA A 19 -15.10 2.35 7.09
CA ALA A 19 -13.96 2.99 6.50
C ALA A 19 -13.56 2.12 5.32
N ASP A 20 -13.81 2.63 4.11
CA ASP A 20 -13.56 1.96 2.84
C ASP A 20 -12.05 1.98 2.57
N CYS A 21 -11.32 1.28 3.45
CA CYS A 21 -9.88 1.14 3.42
C CYS A 21 -9.53 -0.03 2.53
N ALA A 22 -9.52 0.27 1.24
CA ALA A 22 -9.03 -0.62 0.20
C ALA A 22 -7.82 0.01 -0.49
N TYR A 23 -6.90 -0.85 -0.90
CA TYR A 23 -5.74 -0.47 -1.71
C TYR A 23 -5.98 -0.81 -3.18
N ARG A 24 -5.45 0.03 -4.05
CA ARG A 24 -5.47 -0.17 -5.51
C ARG A 24 -4.04 -0.22 -6.01
N ALA A 25 -3.77 -1.18 -6.89
CA ALA A 25 -2.48 -1.30 -7.55
C ALA A 25 -2.19 -0.03 -8.36
N LEU A 26 -0.97 0.49 -8.20
CA LEU A 26 -0.44 1.60 -8.97
C LEU A 26 0.50 1.02 -10.03
N ALA A 27 0.15 1.16 -11.31
CA ALA A 27 1.03 0.72 -12.40
C ALA A 27 2.28 1.61 -12.43
N ILE A 28 3.45 0.97 -12.32
CA ILE A 28 4.76 1.63 -12.38
C ILE A 28 5.35 1.37 -13.77
N GLU A 29 5.45 2.42 -14.57
CA GLU A 29 5.84 2.32 -15.98
C GLU A 29 7.08 3.18 -16.29
N PRO A 30 7.87 2.80 -17.30
CA PRO A 30 9.04 3.58 -17.71
C PRO A 30 8.62 4.95 -18.26
N ARG A 31 9.30 6.00 -17.78
CA ARG A 31 9.19 7.36 -18.34
C ARG A 31 10.24 7.54 -19.42
N GLY A 32 9.87 7.25 -20.68
CA GLY A 32 10.75 7.45 -21.84
C GLY A 32 11.18 6.18 -22.58
N GLY A 33 10.46 5.07 -22.41
CA GLY A 33 10.69 3.82 -23.15
C GLY A 33 11.48 2.76 -22.37
N GLU A 34 11.84 1.67 -23.04
CA GLU A 34 12.28 0.40 -22.43
C GLU A 34 13.49 0.50 -21.47
N TYR A 35 14.37 1.50 -21.66
CA TYR A 35 15.52 1.77 -20.78
C TYR A 35 15.44 3.13 -20.08
N ALA A 36 14.22 3.56 -19.74
CA ALA A 36 14.03 4.79 -18.99
C ALA A 36 14.86 4.76 -17.71
N ALA A 37 15.57 5.87 -17.44
CA ALA A 37 16.25 6.09 -16.17
C ALA A 37 15.26 6.28 -15.01
N LEU A 38 13.99 6.53 -15.32
CA LEU A 38 12.93 6.77 -14.37
C LEU A 38 11.74 5.87 -14.67
N TYR A 39 11.21 5.28 -13.61
CA TYR A 39 9.95 4.57 -13.62
C TYR A 39 9.00 5.27 -12.67
N GLY A 40 7.73 5.34 -13.01
CA GLY A 40 6.76 5.92 -12.10
C GLY A 40 5.32 5.59 -12.41
N GLY A 41 4.48 5.79 -11.41
CA GLY A 41 3.03 5.69 -11.50
C GLY A 41 2.39 6.94 -10.91
N ALA A 42 1.19 7.26 -11.38
CA ALA A 42 0.41 8.38 -10.87
C ALA A 42 -1.00 7.92 -10.48
N GLY A 43 -1.39 8.25 -9.26
CA GLY A 43 -2.79 8.35 -8.86
C GLY A 43 -3.39 9.69 -9.29
N GLU A 44 -4.52 10.05 -8.71
CA GLU A 44 -5.17 11.35 -8.91
C GLU A 44 -4.37 12.50 -8.27
N ARG A 45 -3.67 12.25 -7.17
CA ARG A 45 -2.98 13.27 -6.36
C ARG A 45 -1.53 12.92 -6.06
N VAL A 46 -1.22 11.64 -5.93
CA VAL A 46 0.14 11.16 -5.61
C VAL A 46 0.82 10.61 -6.85
N GLN A 47 2.07 11.00 -7.08
CA GLN A 47 2.97 10.30 -7.99
C GLN A 47 4.06 9.58 -7.19
N VAL A 48 4.42 8.39 -7.64
CA VAL A 48 5.50 7.57 -7.10
C VAL A 48 6.54 7.38 -8.20
N GLU A 49 7.80 7.66 -7.90
CA GLU A 49 8.90 7.50 -8.85
C GLU A 49 10.06 6.71 -8.25
N PHE A 50 10.72 5.96 -9.12
CA PHE A 50 11.91 5.16 -8.83
C PHE A 50 12.96 5.44 -9.90
N HIS A 51 14.22 5.49 -9.46
CA HIS A 51 15.34 5.52 -10.38
C HIS A 51 15.67 4.09 -10.84
N ASN A 52 15.92 3.95 -12.14
CA ASN A 52 16.38 2.70 -12.73
C ASN A 52 17.84 2.83 -13.18
N PHE A 53 18.66 1.88 -12.73
CA PHE A 53 20.07 1.77 -13.09
C PHE A 53 20.38 0.51 -13.91
N LYS A 54 19.40 -0.39 -14.12
CA LYS A 54 19.53 -1.52 -15.04
C LYS A 54 19.67 -0.99 -16.46
N ARG A 55 20.60 -1.59 -17.22
CA ARG A 55 20.89 -1.22 -18.62
C ARG A 55 20.34 -2.24 -19.62
N ASP A 56 19.85 -3.36 -19.13
CA ASP A 56 19.39 -4.50 -19.90
C ASP A 56 18.35 -5.31 -19.11
N GLY A 57 17.52 -6.05 -19.86
CA GLY A 57 16.47 -6.90 -19.29
C GLY A 57 15.25 -6.14 -18.75
N GLU A 58 14.28 -6.91 -18.28
CA GLU A 58 13.08 -6.36 -17.64
C GLU A 58 13.41 -5.78 -16.26
N VAL A 59 12.83 -4.62 -15.97
CA VAL A 59 12.87 -4.00 -14.65
C VAL A 59 11.68 -4.49 -13.84
N ASP A 60 11.95 -5.37 -12.89
CA ASP A 60 11.00 -5.99 -11.96
C ASP A 60 11.11 -5.44 -10.53
N SER A 61 12.23 -4.78 -10.22
CA SER A 61 12.49 -4.17 -8.92
C SER A 61 13.44 -2.98 -8.99
N PHE A 62 13.49 -2.19 -7.92
CA PHE A 62 14.31 -1.01 -7.75
C PHE A 62 15.17 -1.15 -6.49
N PRO A 63 16.45 -1.58 -6.63
CA PRO A 63 17.35 -1.78 -5.49
C PRO A 63 17.82 -0.49 -4.83
N GLU A 64 18.02 0.55 -5.64
CA GLU A 64 18.67 1.78 -5.22
C GLU A 64 17.65 2.82 -4.77
N PRO A 65 17.86 3.47 -3.61
CA PRO A 65 17.07 4.62 -3.22
C PRO A 65 17.39 5.88 -4.05
N PRO A 66 16.55 6.93 -3.95
CA PRO A 66 15.30 6.98 -3.20
C PRO A 66 14.09 6.54 -4.03
N MET A 67 13.04 6.10 -3.34
CA MET A 67 11.67 6.19 -3.87
C MET A 67 11.17 7.62 -3.59
N VAL A 68 10.63 8.30 -4.61
CA VAL A 68 10.14 9.68 -4.49
C VAL A 68 8.62 9.69 -4.50
N LEU A 69 8.01 10.36 -3.52
CA LEU A 69 6.58 10.63 -3.46
C LEU A 69 6.35 12.11 -3.71
N SER A 70 5.43 12.44 -4.63
CA SER A 70 5.09 13.83 -4.93
C SER A 70 3.59 14.07 -4.98
N GLN A 71 3.18 15.26 -4.51
CA GLN A 71 1.80 15.76 -4.51
C GLN A 71 1.80 17.24 -4.89
N GLY A 72 1.38 17.54 -6.14
CA GLY A 72 1.48 18.90 -6.68
C GLY A 72 2.94 19.38 -6.71
N THR A 73 3.25 20.42 -5.94
CA THR A 73 4.62 20.96 -5.83
C THR A 73 5.40 20.42 -4.63
N ALA A 74 4.77 19.63 -3.76
CA ALA A 74 5.42 19.04 -2.60
C ALA A 74 5.98 17.66 -2.97
N SER A 75 7.17 17.33 -2.45
CA SER A 75 7.76 16.00 -2.59
C SER A 75 8.53 15.61 -1.34
N CYS A 76 8.60 14.31 -1.08
CA CYS A 76 9.46 13.71 -0.07
C CYS A 76 10.10 12.42 -0.62
N THR A 77 11.12 11.92 0.07
CA THR A 77 11.86 10.72 -0.34
C THR A 77 11.78 9.65 0.74
N VAL A 78 11.75 8.40 0.30
CA VAL A 78 11.87 7.20 1.13
C VAL A 78 13.19 6.51 0.76
N GLU A 79 14.04 6.35 1.77
CA GLU A 79 15.28 5.58 1.66
C GLU A 79 15.01 4.08 1.78
N GLY A 80 15.92 3.27 1.25
CA GLY A 80 15.83 1.80 1.29
C GLY A 80 15.56 1.17 -0.07
N GLY A 81 15.03 -0.05 -0.04
CA GLY A 81 14.95 -0.98 -1.15
C GLY A 81 15.18 -2.41 -0.64
N ILE A 82 15.06 -3.45 -1.46
CA ILE A 82 14.78 -3.46 -2.90
C ILE A 82 13.26 -3.40 -3.11
N TRP A 83 12.75 -2.38 -3.81
CA TRP A 83 11.31 -2.19 -4.02
C TRP A 83 10.80 -3.03 -5.18
N LEU A 84 9.73 -3.80 -5.00
CA LEU A 84 9.18 -4.64 -6.05
C LEU A 84 8.22 -3.83 -6.95
N ARG A 85 8.51 -3.74 -8.26
CA ARG A 85 7.78 -2.89 -9.21
C ARG A 85 6.28 -3.19 -9.26
N ARG A 86 5.91 -4.48 -9.21
CA ARG A 86 4.52 -4.93 -9.28
C ARG A 86 3.74 -4.78 -7.96
N ALA A 87 4.40 -4.35 -6.90
CA ALA A 87 3.83 -4.33 -5.56
C ALA A 87 3.87 -2.92 -4.96
N VAL A 88 3.26 -1.98 -5.69
CA VAL A 88 3.06 -0.59 -5.28
C VAL A 88 1.57 -0.30 -5.31
N PHE A 89 1.01 0.13 -4.18
CA PHE A 89 -0.42 0.33 -4.03
C PHE A 89 -0.70 1.64 -3.29
N LEU A 90 -1.74 2.35 -3.71
CA LEU A 90 -2.27 3.50 -2.99
C LEU A 90 -3.61 3.12 -2.37
N ASP A 91 -3.87 3.58 -1.15
CA ASP A 91 -5.24 3.51 -0.63
C ASP A 91 -6.16 4.41 -1.47
N ARG A 92 -7.47 4.19 -1.40
CA ARG A 92 -8.45 4.95 -2.20
C ARG A 92 -8.40 6.46 -1.96
N ARG A 93 -7.91 6.93 -0.81
CA ARG A 93 -7.75 8.36 -0.52
C ARG A 93 -6.36 8.88 -0.88
N GLU A 94 -5.44 8.03 -1.32
CA GLU A 94 -4.05 8.32 -1.63
C GLU A 94 -3.29 9.01 -0.47
N GLN A 95 -3.64 8.63 0.75
CA GLN A 95 -3.00 9.06 1.99
C GLN A 95 -1.95 8.04 2.47
N ARG A 96 -2.05 6.81 1.99
CA ARG A 96 -1.19 5.68 2.33
C ARG A 96 -0.65 5.04 1.07
N LEU A 97 0.65 4.80 1.09
CA LEU A 97 1.35 4.01 0.10
C LEU A 97 1.72 2.68 0.75
N LEU A 98 1.26 1.57 0.18
CA LEU A 98 1.72 0.23 0.53
C LEU A 98 2.72 -0.24 -0.54
N VAL A 99 3.91 -0.62 -0.11
CA VAL A 99 4.94 -1.20 -0.98
C VAL A 99 5.50 -2.49 -0.40
N GLN A 100 5.93 -3.39 -1.28
CA GLN A 100 6.74 -4.53 -0.89
C GLN A 100 8.23 -4.24 -1.11
N SER A 101 9.02 -4.45 -0.06
CA SER A 101 10.47 -4.54 -0.15
C SER A 101 10.90 -6.01 -0.03
N PHE A 102 12.09 -6.33 -0.54
CA PHE A 102 12.71 -7.62 -0.28
C PHE A 102 14.23 -7.52 -0.14
N SER A 103 14.78 -8.49 0.58
CA SER A 103 16.22 -8.70 0.72
C SER A 103 16.49 -10.20 0.86
N GLY A 104 17.21 -10.78 -0.10
CA GLY A 104 17.41 -12.22 -0.17
C GLY A 104 16.09 -12.97 -0.38
N SER A 105 15.75 -13.90 0.52
CA SER A 105 14.53 -14.72 0.42
C SER A 105 13.36 -14.19 1.27
N SER A 106 13.59 -13.17 2.09
CA SER A 106 12.57 -12.52 2.92
C SER A 106 12.18 -11.16 2.33
N GLY A 107 10.97 -10.71 2.65
CA GLY A 107 10.55 -9.34 2.35
C GLY A 107 9.72 -8.74 3.45
N GLU A 108 9.25 -7.53 3.19
CA GLU A 108 8.42 -6.77 4.11
C GLU A 108 7.33 -6.05 3.31
N LEU A 109 6.17 -5.85 3.95
CA LEU A 109 5.20 -4.85 3.50
C LEU A 109 5.32 -3.63 4.37
N LEU A 110 5.47 -2.49 3.71
CA LEU A 110 5.70 -1.20 4.34
C LEU A 110 4.56 -0.27 3.94
N VAL A 111 3.99 0.42 4.93
CA VAL A 111 2.98 1.46 4.70
C VAL A 111 3.58 2.82 5.03
N TYR A 112 3.58 3.74 4.08
CA TYR A 112 4.06 5.11 4.25
C TYR A 112 2.93 6.12 4.18
N ASP A 113 3.07 7.22 4.94
CA ASP A 113 2.27 8.43 4.72
C ASP A 113 2.73 9.11 3.42
N THR A 114 1.81 9.29 2.47
CA THR A 114 2.15 9.81 1.13
C THR A 114 2.56 11.29 1.13
N ARG A 115 2.31 12.02 2.23
CA ARG A 115 2.64 13.44 2.34
C ARG A 115 3.97 13.66 3.06
N THR A 116 4.27 12.85 4.07
CA THR A 116 5.48 13.02 4.90
C THR A 116 6.56 11.98 4.64
N CYS A 117 6.28 10.91 3.88
CA CYS A 117 7.15 9.75 3.69
C CYS A 117 7.47 9.01 5.00
N ALA A 118 6.73 9.25 6.08
CA ALA A 118 6.90 8.55 7.34
C ALA A 118 6.41 7.10 7.21
N GLU A 119 7.22 6.14 7.66
CA GLU A 119 6.78 4.75 7.83
C GLU A 119 5.73 4.68 8.94
N LEU A 120 4.57 4.12 8.62
CA LEU A 120 3.41 4.00 9.52
C LEU A 120 3.22 2.55 9.99
N ALA A 121 3.57 1.58 9.16
CA ALA A 121 3.49 0.16 9.50
C ALA A 121 4.53 -0.65 8.72
N ARG A 122 4.95 -1.76 9.33
CA ARG A 122 5.84 -2.76 8.75
C ARG A 122 5.32 -4.14 9.12
N LEU A 123 5.22 -5.03 8.13
CA LEU A 123 4.84 -6.42 8.31
C LEU A 123 5.86 -7.33 7.65
N GLU A 124 6.37 -8.27 8.43
CA GLU A 124 7.33 -9.28 7.94
C GLU A 124 6.67 -10.25 6.97
N LEU A 125 7.32 -10.46 5.83
CA LEU A 125 7.00 -11.44 4.80
C LEU A 125 8.16 -12.45 4.59
N PRO A 126 8.42 -13.36 5.54
CA PRO A 126 9.41 -14.43 5.39
C PRO A 126 9.31 -15.22 4.07
N GLU A 127 8.09 -15.50 3.58
CA GLU A 127 7.86 -16.26 2.34
C GLU A 127 7.35 -15.40 1.16
N ALA A 128 7.39 -14.07 1.29
CA ALA A 128 6.96 -13.09 0.27
C ALA A 128 5.53 -13.28 -0.30
N SER A 129 4.71 -14.12 0.33
CA SER A 129 3.37 -14.51 -0.13
C SER A 129 2.30 -13.69 0.56
N TRP A 130 1.54 -12.88 -0.19
CA TRP A 130 0.50 -12.03 0.38
C TRP A 130 -0.53 -11.61 -0.66
N ALA A 131 -1.67 -11.08 -0.20
CA ALA A 131 -2.68 -10.44 -1.05
C ALA A 131 -3.50 -9.40 -0.29
N LEU A 132 -4.14 -8.52 -1.05
CA LEU A 132 -5.22 -7.65 -0.58
C LEU A 132 -6.55 -8.29 -0.95
N GLU A 133 -7.40 -8.50 0.06
CA GLU A 133 -8.73 -9.07 -0.08
C GLU A 133 -9.73 -8.10 0.55
N GLY A 134 -10.23 -7.16 -0.27
CA GLY A 134 -11.15 -6.11 0.22
C GLY A 134 -10.46 -5.17 1.21
N ASP A 135 -10.91 -5.20 2.45
CA ASP A 135 -10.38 -4.43 3.59
C ASP A 135 -9.37 -5.23 4.42
N SER A 136 -8.89 -6.35 3.90
CA SER A 136 -7.98 -7.25 4.61
C SER A 136 -6.66 -7.43 3.85
N LEU A 137 -5.57 -7.46 4.61
CA LEU A 137 -4.25 -7.86 4.14
C LEU A 137 -3.96 -9.28 4.63
N VAL A 138 -3.81 -10.22 3.70
CA VAL A 138 -3.62 -11.65 3.99
C VAL A 138 -2.17 -12.02 3.72
N LEU A 139 -1.47 -12.49 4.75
CA LEU A 139 -0.09 -12.97 4.67
C LEU A 139 -0.07 -14.49 4.70
N GLY A 140 0.67 -15.08 3.78
CA GLY A 140 0.96 -16.51 3.75
C GLY A 140 2.05 -16.87 4.77
N ARG A 141 1.91 -18.03 5.40
CA ARG A 141 2.91 -18.63 6.28
C ARG A 141 3.07 -20.10 5.93
N GLN A 142 4.29 -20.62 6.10
CA GLN A 142 4.60 -22.03 5.79
C GLN A 142 4.23 -22.37 4.34
N CYS A 143 4.74 -21.56 3.41
CA CYS A 143 4.45 -21.68 1.99
C CYS A 143 5.48 -22.56 1.28
N SER A 144 5.03 -23.41 0.37
CA SER A 144 5.94 -24.17 -0.50
C SER A 144 6.39 -23.40 -1.74
N SER A 145 5.73 -22.28 -2.06
CA SER A 145 6.10 -21.33 -3.11
C SER A 145 5.73 -19.89 -2.69
N GLY A 146 5.99 -18.90 -3.55
CA GLY A 146 5.62 -17.50 -3.34
C GLY A 146 4.12 -17.19 -3.54
N GLU A 147 3.28 -18.19 -3.74
CA GLU A 147 1.83 -18.03 -3.94
C GLU A 147 1.05 -18.34 -2.66
N LEU A 148 0.04 -17.51 -2.33
CA LEU A 148 -0.85 -17.72 -1.17
C LEU A 148 -1.63 -19.06 -1.17
N SER A 149 -1.84 -19.64 -2.35
CA SER A 149 -2.47 -20.95 -2.52
C SER A 149 -1.61 -22.09 -1.97
N SER A 150 -0.29 -21.88 -1.89
CA SER A 150 0.70 -22.87 -1.44
C SER A 150 0.99 -22.83 0.06
N CYS A 151 0.37 -21.89 0.78
CA CYS A 151 0.62 -21.65 2.20
C CYS A 151 -0.28 -22.51 3.08
N ALA A 152 0.31 -23.25 4.02
CA ALA A 152 -0.44 -24.05 4.98
C ALA A 152 -1.19 -23.18 6.00
N GLN A 153 -0.71 -21.95 6.24
CA GLN A 153 -1.29 -21.02 7.18
C GLN A 153 -1.46 -19.64 6.55
N ARG A 154 -2.46 -18.90 7.02
CA ARG A 154 -2.75 -17.52 6.63
C ARG A 154 -2.92 -16.67 7.87
N GLN A 155 -2.26 -15.52 7.88
CA GLN A 155 -2.42 -14.48 8.89
C GLN A 155 -3.19 -13.33 8.24
N VAL A 156 -4.33 -12.97 8.81
CA VAL A 156 -5.21 -11.92 8.27
C VAL A 156 -5.09 -10.69 9.15
N HIS A 157 -4.75 -9.56 8.53
CA HIS A 157 -4.76 -8.24 9.15
C HIS A 157 -5.93 -7.44 8.58
N THR A 158 -6.87 -7.03 9.43
CA THR A 158 -7.94 -6.12 9.00
C THR A 158 -7.36 -4.71 8.86
N LEU A 159 -7.75 -3.98 7.82
CA LEU A 159 -7.34 -2.60 7.64
C LEU A 159 -8.26 -1.69 8.46
N ASN A 160 -7.67 -0.91 9.35
CA ASN A 160 -8.41 0.02 10.18
C ASN A 160 -8.84 1.28 9.42
N ALA A 161 -9.46 2.23 10.12
CA ALA A 161 -9.97 3.46 9.51
C ALA A 161 -8.90 4.38 8.88
N GLN A 162 -7.62 4.15 9.19
CA GLN A 162 -6.46 4.85 8.63
C GLN A 162 -5.75 4.03 7.54
N CYS A 163 -6.35 2.91 7.14
CA CYS A 163 -5.88 1.91 6.18
C CYS A 163 -4.55 1.29 6.59
N LEU A 164 -4.35 1.13 7.90
CA LEU A 164 -3.21 0.44 8.50
C LEU A 164 -3.65 -0.97 8.95
N PRO A 165 -2.77 -1.98 8.84
CA PRO A 165 -3.05 -3.34 9.30
C PRO A 165 -3.16 -3.40 10.84
N GLU A 166 -4.17 -4.12 11.34
CA GLU A 166 -4.36 -4.49 12.76
C GLU A 166 -4.05 -5.97 13.04
#